data_AF-A0A3P8JRD3-F1
#
_entry.id   AF-A0A3P8JRD3-F1
#
_cell.length_a   1.000
_cell.length_b   1.000
_cell.length_c   1.000
_cell.angle_alpha   90.00
_cell.angle_beta   90.00
_cell.angle_gamma   90.00
#
_symmetry.space_group_name_H-M   'P 1'
#
loop_
_entity.id
_entity.type
_entity.pdbx_description
1 polymer ?
#
loop_
_entity_poly.entity_id
_entity_poly.type
_entity_poly.pdbx_seq_one_letter_code
_entity_poly.pdbx_strand_id
1 'polypeptide(L)'
;MAKKVSKWFRIGVEGDTCDGRVISATDIQEMAETFDPRVYGCRINLEHLKGILPEGPFSRYGDVVELKSEKIDDDSVLKGKLALFAKNHPDR
;
A
#
# COMPACT_ATOMS: atom_id res chain seq x y z
N MET A 1 8.68 -13.02 -19.06
CA MET A 1 8.64 -11.55 -19.22
C MET A 1 9.16 -10.90 -17.94
N ALA A 2 9.93 -9.82 -18.02
CA ALA A 2 10.40 -9.12 -16.83
C ALA A 2 9.18 -8.58 -16.05
N LYS A 3 9.08 -8.96 -14.78
CA LYS A 3 8.01 -8.57 -13.86
C LYS A 3 8.03 -7.04 -13.73
N LYS A 4 7.05 -6.31 -14.28
CA LYS A 4 7.04 -4.83 -14.25
C LYS A 4 6.73 -4.37 -12.83
N VAL A 5 7.73 -3.84 -12.12
CA VAL A 5 7.52 -3.27 -10.78
C VAL A 5 7.33 -1.77 -10.90
N SER A 6 6.31 -1.24 -10.22
CA SER A 6 6.03 0.19 -10.20
C SER A 6 7.16 0.99 -9.53
N LYS A 7 7.13 2.31 -9.70
CA LYS A 7 7.85 3.21 -8.79
C LYS A 7 7.22 3.15 -7.40
N TRP A 8 7.92 3.68 -6.40
CA TRP A 8 7.33 3.95 -5.10
C TRP A 8 6.23 4.99 -5.23
N PHE A 9 5.09 4.73 -4.61
CA PHE A 9 4.04 5.73 -4.45
C PHE A 9 3.40 5.62 -3.06
N ARG A 10 2.91 6.75 -2.58
CA ARG A 10 2.35 6.90 -1.23
C ARG A 10 0.98 6.25 -1.16
N ILE A 11 0.80 5.32 -0.23
CA ILE A 11 -0.46 4.58 -0.02
C ILE A 11 -1.15 4.90 1.32
N GLY A 12 -0.44 5.54 2.25
CA GLY A 12 -1.00 5.95 3.53
C GLY A 12 -0.12 6.99 4.22
N VAL A 13 -0.70 7.76 5.13
CA VAL A 13 -0.03 8.78 5.95
C VAL A 13 -0.61 8.71 7.35
N GLU A 14 0.22 8.92 8.37
CA GLU A 14 -0.24 8.95 9.76
C GLU A 14 -1.24 10.10 10.03
N GLY A 15 -2.09 9.86 11.01
CA GLY A 15 -3.13 10.79 11.46
C GLY A 15 -4.55 10.26 11.19
N ASP A 16 -5.47 11.21 11.09
CA ASP A 16 -6.92 10.93 11.11
C ASP A 16 -7.41 10.29 9.81
N THR A 17 -8.28 9.28 9.95
CA THR A 17 -8.99 8.65 8.84
C THR A 17 -10.46 9.10 8.78
N CYS A 18 -11.10 8.95 7.62
CA CYS A 18 -12.49 9.37 7.40
C CYS A 18 -13.51 8.69 8.34
N ASP A 19 -13.15 7.56 8.95
CA ASP A 19 -14.00 6.80 9.87
C ASP A 19 -13.64 7.01 11.36
N GLY A 20 -12.83 8.02 11.66
CA GLY A 20 -12.52 8.44 13.04
C GLY A 20 -11.44 7.61 13.73
N ARG A 21 -10.76 6.70 13.02
CA ARG A 21 -9.55 6.04 13.51
C ARG A 21 -8.33 6.94 13.29
N VAL A 22 -7.24 6.61 13.97
CA VAL A 22 -5.95 7.27 13.79
C VAL A 22 -4.93 6.22 13.38
N ILE A 23 -4.25 6.46 12.27
CA ILE A 23 -3.06 5.68 11.87
C ILE A 23 -1.88 6.27 12.63
N SER A 24 -1.25 5.51 13.51
CA SER A 24 -0.07 5.99 14.23
C SER A 24 1.20 5.88 13.38
N ALA A 25 2.23 6.66 13.74
CA ALA A 25 3.57 6.55 13.17
C ALA A 25 4.11 5.11 13.30
N THR A 26 3.89 4.52 14.47
CA THR A 26 4.31 3.17 14.80
C THR A 26 3.65 2.15 13.89
N ASP A 27 2.35 2.27 13.61
CA ASP A 27 1.66 1.36 12.69
C ASP A 27 2.31 1.39 11.29
N ILE A 28 2.65 2.58 10.78
CA ILE A 28 3.32 2.74 9.48
C ILE A 28 4.72 2.14 9.49
N GLN A 29 5.47 2.36 10.56
CA GLN A 29 6.81 1.81 10.70
C GLN A 29 6.78 0.28 10.75
N GLU A 30 5.93 -0.29 11.60
CA GLU A 30 5.76 -1.74 11.74
C GLU A 30 5.28 -2.36 10.42
N MET A 31 4.31 -1.74 9.73
CA MET A 31 3.85 -2.19 8.42
C MET A 31 4.99 -2.29 7.40
N ALA A 32 5.96 -1.37 7.42
CA ALA A 32 7.10 -1.41 6.52
C ALA A 32 8.15 -2.46 6.95
N GLU A 33 8.46 -2.55 8.25
CA GLU A 33 9.52 -3.40 8.79
C GLU A 33 9.15 -4.89 8.79
N THR A 34 7.87 -5.22 9.01
CA THR A 34 7.42 -6.61 9.14
C THR A 34 6.83 -7.18 7.85
N PHE A 35 6.86 -6.44 6.73
CA PHE A 35 6.27 -6.89 5.49
C PHE A 35 7.08 -8.01 4.83
N ASP A 36 6.54 -9.23 4.86
CA ASP A 36 7.08 -10.36 4.11
C ASP A 36 5.99 -11.01 3.24
N PRO A 37 6.03 -10.82 1.90
CA PRO A 37 5.03 -11.38 0.99
C PRO A 37 5.06 -12.91 0.94
N ARG A 38 6.11 -13.57 1.47
CA ARG A 38 6.18 -15.03 1.62
C ARG A 38 5.34 -15.53 2.79
N VAL A 39 5.19 -14.70 3.83
CA VAL A 39 4.34 -15.01 4.99
C VAL A 39 2.90 -14.60 4.70
N TYR A 40 2.70 -13.36 4.23
CA TYR A 40 1.37 -12.84 3.94
C TYR A 40 1.38 -11.91 2.71
N GLY A 41 0.83 -12.40 1.60
CA GLY A 41 0.76 -11.65 0.34
C GLY A 41 -0.42 -10.68 0.29
N CYS A 42 -0.18 -9.46 -0.18
CA CYS A 42 -1.19 -8.43 -0.36
C CYS A 42 -1.60 -8.29 -1.83
N ARG A 43 -2.86 -8.60 -2.13
CA ARG A 43 -3.46 -8.48 -3.48
C ARG A 43 -4.22 -7.17 -3.63
N ILE A 44 -4.11 -6.56 -4.80
CA ILE A 44 -4.78 -5.29 -5.14
C ILE A 44 -6.16 -5.60 -5.71
N ASN A 45 -7.21 -5.06 -5.07
CA ASN A 45 -8.60 -5.18 -5.50
C ASN A 45 -9.19 -3.80 -5.78
N LEU A 46 -10.22 -3.73 -6.62
CA LEU A 46 -11.04 -2.55 -6.81
C LEU A 46 -12.07 -2.49 -5.66
N GLU A 47 -12.01 -1.44 -4.83
CA GLU A 47 -13.07 -1.11 -3.83
C GLU A 47 -13.43 -2.24 -2.84
N HIS A 48 -12.43 -2.96 -2.32
CA HIS A 48 -12.61 -4.10 -1.39
C HIS A 48 -13.48 -5.26 -1.91
N LEU A 49 -13.91 -5.24 -3.17
CA LEU A 49 -14.70 -6.30 -3.77
C LEU A 49 -13.82 -7.46 -4.20
N LYS A 50 -14.23 -8.68 -3.87
CA LYS A 50 -13.56 -9.92 -4.27
C LYS A 50 -14.39 -10.59 -5.35
N GLY A 51 -13.88 -10.62 -6.59
CA GLY A 51 -14.47 -11.42 -7.66
C GLY A 51 -14.52 -12.91 -7.28
N ILE A 52 -15.64 -13.56 -7.56
CA ILE A 52 -15.79 -15.02 -7.40
C ILE A 52 -15.09 -15.75 -8.55
N LEU A 53 -15.14 -15.16 -9.73
CA LEU A 53 -14.48 -15.67 -10.93
C LEU A 53 -13.06 -15.09 -11.02
N PRO A 54 -12.11 -15.84 -11.60
CA PRO A 54 -10.74 -15.37 -11.82
C PRO A 54 -10.69 -14.16 -12.77
N GLU A 55 -11.75 -13.98 -13.56
CA GLU A 55 -11.85 -13.01 -14.63
C GLU A 55 -13.00 -12.01 -14.39
N GLY A 56 -12.86 -10.81 -14.94
CA GLY A 56 -13.90 -9.77 -14.94
C GLY A 56 -13.48 -8.45 -14.27
N PRO A 57 -14.42 -7.51 -14.11
CA PRO A 57 -14.14 -6.16 -13.60
C PRO A 57 -13.79 -6.10 -12.11
N PHE A 58 -13.82 -7.23 -11.40
CA PHE A 58 -13.44 -7.34 -9.98
C PHE A 58 -12.37 -8.43 -9.78
N SER A 59 -11.59 -8.75 -10.82
CA SER A 59 -10.41 -9.60 -10.68
C SER A 59 -9.35 -8.92 -9.81
N ARG A 60 -8.36 -9.68 -9.33
CA ARG A 60 -7.18 -9.10 -8.67
C ARG A 60 -6.34 -8.37 -9.71
N TYR A 61 -5.94 -7.15 -9.41
CA TYR A 61 -5.22 -6.28 -10.35
C TYR A 61 -3.70 -6.31 -10.18
N GLY A 62 -3.22 -6.92 -9.11
CA GLY A 62 -1.79 -7.06 -8.86
C GLY A 62 -1.45 -7.47 -7.44
N ASP A 63 -0.16 -7.38 -7.14
CA ASP A 63 0.47 -7.70 -5.86
C ASP A 63 1.25 -6.50 -5.33
N VAL A 64 1.26 -6.32 -4.00
CA VAL A 64 2.28 -5.49 -3.34
C VAL A 64 3.57 -6.30 -3.25
N VAL A 65 4.67 -5.70 -3.69
CA VAL A 65 6.00 -6.33 -3.75
C VAL A 65 6.86 -5.90 -2.58
N GLU A 66 6.79 -4.63 -2.20
CA GLU A 66 7.67 -4.04 -1.20
C GLU A 66 6.96 -2.87 -0.53
N LEU A 67 7.21 -2.68 0.77
CA LEU A 67 6.74 -1.55 1.56
C LEU A 67 7.94 -0.79 2.14
N LYS A 68 7.81 0.53 2.27
CA LYS A 68 8.75 1.35 3.04
C LYS A 68 8.02 2.48 3.73
N SER A 69 8.56 2.93 4.86
CA SER A 69 8.09 4.12 5.58
C SER A 69 9.09 5.26 5.42
N GLU A 70 8.62 6.45 5.07
CA GLU A 70 9.47 7.65 4.96
C GLU A 70 8.73 8.87 5.52
N LYS A 71 9.48 9.82 6.09
CA LYS A 71 8.92 11.12 6.49
C LYS A 71 8.68 11.96 5.25
N ILE A 72 7.53 12.63 5.21
CA ILE A 72 7.19 13.56 4.14
C ILE A 72 8.01 14.84 4.32
N ASP A 73 8.77 15.19 3.30
CA ASP A 73 9.52 16.46 3.20
C ASP A 73 9.09 17.22 1.94
N ASP A 74 7.80 17.49 1.84
CA ASP A 74 7.23 18.40 0.85
C ASP A 74 6.70 19.66 1.55
N ASP A 75 6.27 20.67 0.79
CA ASP A 75 5.71 21.92 1.35
C ASP A 75 4.20 21.83 1.66
N SER A 76 3.67 20.61 1.81
CA SER A 76 2.26 20.41 2.14
C SER A 76 2.01 20.41 3.66
N VAL A 77 0.73 20.39 4.03
CA VAL A 77 0.28 20.20 5.42
C VAL A 77 0.69 18.84 6.02
N LEU A 78 1.20 17.92 5.20
CA LEU A 78 1.67 16.61 5.62
C LEU A 78 3.17 16.60 5.94
N LYS A 79 3.87 17.73 5.79
CA LYS A 79 5.31 17.83 6.11
C LYS A 79 5.60 17.35 7.53
N GLY A 80 6.61 16.50 7.67
CA GLY A 80 7.05 15.91 8.92
C GLY A 80 6.28 14.64 9.33
N LYS A 81 5.14 14.35 8.70
CA LYS A 81 4.38 13.12 8.96
C LYS A 81 5.05 11.89 8.36
N LEU A 82 4.89 10.74 9.00
CA LEU A 82 5.32 9.46 8.45
C LEU A 82 4.31 8.94 7.41
N ALA A 83 4.83 8.46 6.28
CA ALA A 83 4.05 7.93 5.18
C ALA A 83 4.50 6.53 4.79
N LEU A 84 3.52 5.71 4.42
CA LEU A 84 3.73 4.37 3.87
C LEU A 84 3.76 4.45 2.35
N PHE A 85 4.79 3.88 1.75
CA PHE A 85 4.97 3.75 0.31
C PHE A 85 4.97 2.28 -0.10
N ALA A 86 4.41 1.99 -1.26
CA ALA A 86 4.40 0.66 -1.85
C ALA A 86 5.01 0.62 -3.24
N LYS A 87 5.60 -0.53 -3.57
CA LYS A 87 5.86 -0.96 -4.94
C LYS A 87 4.91 -2.09 -5.28
N ASN A 88 4.29 -2.01 -6.44
CA ASN A 88 3.33 -2.99 -6.88
C ASN A 88 3.76 -3.66 -8.17
N HIS A 89 3.36 -4.91 -8.31
CA HIS A 89 3.38 -5.63 -9.56
C HIS A 89 1.94 -5.73 -10.09
N PRO A 90 1.62 -5.08 -11.22
CA PRO A 90 0.33 -5.27 -11.86
C PRO A 90 0.30 -6.63 -12.57
N ASP A 91 -0.80 -7.37 -12.40
CA ASP A 91 -0.97 -8.68 -13.04
C ASP A 91 -1.45 -8.56 -14.51
N ARG A 92 -1.70 -7.33 -15.00
CA ARG A 92 -2.05 -6.97 -16.38
C ARG A 92 -1.38 -5.66 -16.82
#